data_AF-C9L7C6-F1
#
_entry.id   AF-C9L7C6-F1
#
_cell.length_a   1.000
_cell.length_b   1.000
_cell.length_c   1.000
_cell.angle_alpha   90.00
_cell.angle_beta   90.00
_cell.angle_gamma   90.00
#
_symmetry.space_group_name_H-M   'P 1'
#
loop_
_entity.id
_entity.type
_entity.pdbx_description
1 polymer ?
#
loop_
_entity_poly.entity_id
_entity_poly.type
_entity_poly.pdbx_seq_one_letter_code
_entity_poly.pdbx_strand_id
1 'polypeptide(L)'
;MTNKAIKYRIYPTTEQSIMFSKTFGCCRKVYNLMLSDKIEGYKATGKFPTVTPAKYKKDYPYLKEVDSLALANKQMDLQAAFRNTFSKSRKKKNGFPRFKSAKHSRKSYTINNQKGTVAILDNRYIKLPKVGKVKAVIHRIPDDNWIIKSATISQESDGKYYISVLFEFEKVENIYIADKTNAIGLDYASDGLYVDSNGNVGTNHKYYRESHDKLAKAQRKLSRMQGSKKQEDKSNNYIKQLRKVNKIHRHIANQRLDNLHKISTEIANQYDVVCVENLNMRSMANKGFGNGKATLDNGYGMFLSMLEYKLSDRNKYLVKVDKWFPSSQICHCCGALHPDMKDLANRKMVCDCGLTINRDQNAAINILNEGLRLLSEVA
;
A
#
# COMPACT_ATOMS: atom_id res chain seq x y z
N MET A 1 23.25 -5.37 -3.15
CA MET A 1 22.61 -4.03 -3.25
C MET A 1 21.12 -4.13 -2.97
N THR A 2 20.64 -3.38 -1.98
CA THR A 2 19.22 -3.33 -1.59
C THR A 2 18.68 -1.93 -1.86
N ASN A 3 17.39 -1.86 -2.21
CA ASN A 3 16.70 -0.62 -2.50
C ASN A 3 15.67 -0.29 -1.42
N LYS A 4 15.70 0.94 -0.90
CA LYS A 4 14.71 1.42 0.07
C LYS A 4 14.22 2.81 -0.30
N ALA A 5 12.90 3.01 -0.22
CA ALA A 5 12.29 4.28 -0.50
C ALA A 5 11.86 4.97 0.79
N ILE A 6 12.25 6.24 0.98
CA ILE A 6 11.76 7.07 2.07
C ILE A 6 10.84 8.16 1.52
N LYS A 7 9.64 8.28 2.11
CA LYS A 7 8.61 9.22 1.68
C LYS A 7 8.61 10.46 2.57
N TYR A 8 8.98 11.62 2.02
CA TYR A 8 8.96 12.90 2.71
C TYR A 8 7.76 13.76 2.30
N ARG A 9 7.27 14.58 3.23
CA ARG A 9 6.29 15.63 2.95
C ARG A 9 7.04 16.84 2.38
N ILE A 10 6.58 17.37 1.25
CA ILE A 10 7.18 18.56 0.61
C ILE A 10 6.21 19.74 0.53
N TYR A 11 6.74 20.94 0.55
CA TYR A 11 6.02 22.21 0.57
C TYR A 11 6.47 23.07 -0.60
N PRO A 12 5.99 22.77 -1.82
CA PRO A 12 6.33 23.57 -3.00
C PRO A 12 5.74 24.97 -2.92
N THR A 13 6.45 25.94 -3.51
CA THR A 13 5.91 27.27 -3.79
C THR A 13 4.79 27.20 -4.84
N THR A 14 4.11 28.31 -5.09
CA THR A 14 3.07 28.40 -6.13
C THR A 14 3.62 28.02 -7.51
N GLU A 15 4.77 28.58 -7.89
CA GLU A 15 5.45 28.29 -9.16
C GLU A 15 5.84 26.81 -9.28
N GLN A 16 6.43 26.24 -8.22
CA GLN A 16 6.80 24.82 -8.18
C GLN A 16 5.56 23.91 -8.29
N SER A 17 4.45 24.30 -7.68
CA SER A 17 3.18 23.56 -7.75
C SER A 17 2.56 23.58 -9.15
N ILE A 18 2.70 24.70 -9.87
CA ILE A 18 2.30 24.83 -11.28
C ILE A 18 3.18 23.91 -12.13
N MET A 19 4.50 23.92 -11.91
CA MET A 19 5.44 23.07 -12.63
C MET A 19 5.17 21.57 -12.42
N PHE A 20 4.86 21.15 -11.19
CA PHE A 20 4.42 19.78 -10.92
C PHE A 20 3.14 19.42 -11.66
N SER A 21 2.16 20.33 -11.68
CA SER A 21 0.88 20.11 -12.36
C SER A 21 1.05 19.96 -13.88
N LYS A 22 1.88 20.81 -14.51
CA LYS A 22 2.29 20.69 -15.92
C LYS A 22 2.96 19.34 -16.17
N THR A 23 3.90 18.93 -15.31
CA THR A 23 4.63 17.67 -15.43
C THR A 23 3.71 16.46 -15.34
N PHE A 24 2.77 16.43 -14.39
CA PHE A 24 1.76 15.36 -14.30
C PHE A 24 0.93 15.24 -15.60
N GLY A 25 0.52 16.38 -16.16
CA GLY A 25 -0.24 16.43 -17.41
C GLY A 25 0.55 15.90 -18.60
N CYS A 26 1.80 16.36 -18.76
CA CYS A 26 2.69 15.94 -19.84
C CYS A 26 2.99 14.44 -19.77
N CYS A 27 3.36 13.92 -18.59
CA CYS A 27 3.58 12.49 -18.39
C CYS A 27 2.35 11.64 -18.76
N ARG A 28 1.14 12.10 -18.40
CA ARG A 28 -0.10 11.42 -18.76
C ARG A 28 -0.32 11.41 -20.28
N LYS A 29 -0.15 12.56 -20.94
CA LYS A 29 -0.34 12.70 -22.39
C LYS A 29 0.65 11.82 -23.15
N VAL A 30 1.94 11.89 -22.81
CA VAL A 30 2.99 11.07 -23.44
C VAL A 30 2.73 9.58 -23.27
N TYR A 31 2.35 9.12 -22.07
CA TYR A 31 1.97 7.72 -21.86
C TYR A 31 0.81 7.29 -22.78
N ASN A 32 -0.24 8.11 -22.89
CA ASN A 32 -1.40 7.78 -23.73
C ASN A 32 -1.07 7.78 -25.22
N LEU A 33 -0.26 8.75 -25.70
CA LEU A 33 0.19 8.77 -27.10
C LEU A 33 1.01 7.52 -27.44
N MET A 34 1.99 7.17 -26.60
CA MET A 34 2.79 5.95 -26.79
C MET A 34 1.95 4.68 -26.77
N LEU A 35 0.91 4.63 -25.94
CA LEU A 35 -0.02 3.50 -25.93
C LEU A 35 -0.86 3.44 -27.22
N SER A 36 -1.34 4.59 -27.73
CA SER A 36 -2.08 4.68 -29.00
C SER A 36 -1.22 4.18 -30.16
N ASP A 37 -0.01 4.74 -30.33
CA ASP A 37 0.93 4.37 -31.39
C ASP A 37 1.26 2.88 -31.36
N LYS A 38 1.39 2.29 -30.15
CA LYS A 38 1.63 0.85 -30.00
C LYS A 38 0.43 0.01 -30.46
N ILE A 39 -0.79 0.41 -30.10
CA ILE A 39 -2.01 -0.29 -30.49
C ILE A 39 -2.22 -0.18 -32.01
N GLU A 40 -2.07 1.01 -32.57
CA GLU A 40 -2.23 1.28 -34.00
C GLU A 40 -1.15 0.55 -34.83
N GLY A 41 0.12 0.64 -34.41
CA GLY A 41 1.20 -0.07 -35.08
C GLY A 41 1.02 -1.59 -35.08
N TYR A 42 0.49 -2.15 -33.98
CA TYR A 42 0.15 -3.57 -33.92
C TYR A 42 -1.01 -3.93 -34.86
N LYS A 43 -2.05 -3.11 -34.94
CA LYS A 43 -3.16 -3.32 -35.88
C LYS A 43 -2.70 -3.30 -37.34
N ALA A 44 -1.75 -2.44 -37.69
CA ALA A 44 -1.26 -2.30 -39.05
C ALA A 44 -0.22 -3.36 -39.45
N THR A 45 0.68 -3.74 -38.54
CA THR A 45 1.88 -4.55 -38.87
C THR A 45 1.95 -5.90 -38.15
N GLY A 46 1.04 -6.17 -37.22
CA GLY A 46 1.12 -7.33 -36.31
C GLY A 46 2.23 -7.23 -35.27
N LYS A 47 2.99 -6.14 -35.22
CA LYS A 47 4.12 -5.94 -34.28
C LYS A 47 3.98 -4.64 -33.51
N PHE A 48 4.43 -4.64 -32.25
CA PHE A 48 4.42 -3.42 -31.43
C PHE A 48 5.63 -2.54 -31.77
N PRO A 49 5.44 -1.30 -32.26
CA PRO A 49 6.54 -0.41 -32.58
C PRO A 49 7.29 0.06 -31.32
N THR A 50 8.56 0.43 -31.53
CA THR A 50 9.35 1.17 -30.53
C THR A 50 8.94 2.64 -30.58
N VAL A 51 8.52 3.16 -29.44
CA VAL A 51 8.04 4.54 -29.29
C VAL A 51 8.85 5.25 -28.22
N THR A 52 9.24 6.49 -28.49
CA THR A 52 10.02 7.33 -27.57
C THR A 52 9.31 8.66 -27.34
N PRO A 53 9.45 9.27 -26.15
CA PRO A 53 8.87 10.58 -25.88
C PRO A 53 9.36 11.69 -26.81
N ALA A 54 10.55 11.55 -27.39
CA ALA A 54 11.16 12.54 -28.27
C ALA A 54 10.33 12.81 -29.54
N LYS A 55 9.66 11.77 -30.08
CA LYS A 55 8.80 11.87 -31.26
C LYS A 55 7.74 12.96 -31.10
N TYR A 56 7.11 13.04 -29.93
CA TYR A 56 5.99 13.94 -29.68
C TYR A 56 6.39 15.39 -29.38
N LYS A 57 7.68 15.69 -29.21
CA LYS A 57 8.14 17.06 -28.90
C LYS A 57 8.03 18.03 -30.07
N LYS A 58 7.90 17.51 -31.31
CA LYS A 58 7.65 18.32 -32.51
C LYS A 58 6.21 18.82 -32.50
N ASP A 59 5.25 17.91 -32.35
CA ASP A 59 3.82 18.20 -32.38
C ASP A 59 3.32 18.89 -31.10
N TYR A 60 4.01 18.67 -29.97
CA TYR A 60 3.66 19.25 -28.67
C TYR A 60 4.87 19.95 -28.03
N PRO A 61 5.17 21.20 -28.43
CA PRO A 61 6.34 21.94 -27.95
C PRO A 61 6.41 22.12 -26.43
N TYR A 62 5.25 22.24 -25.75
CA TYR A 62 5.18 22.36 -24.29
C TYR A 62 5.80 21.17 -23.53
N LEU A 63 5.99 20.01 -24.19
CA LEU A 63 6.71 18.88 -23.59
C LEU A 63 8.19 19.20 -23.31
N LYS A 64 8.75 20.26 -23.93
CA LYS A 64 10.10 20.75 -23.65
C LYS A 64 10.19 21.53 -22.34
N GLU A 65 9.08 22.06 -21.83
CA GLU A 65 9.06 22.78 -20.55
C GLU A 65 9.41 21.84 -19.40
N VAL A 66 8.87 20.62 -19.38
CA VAL A 66 9.01 19.66 -18.28
C VAL A 66 10.31 18.86 -18.35
N ASP A 67 10.68 18.19 -17.26
CA ASP A 67 11.88 17.37 -17.22
C ASP A 67 11.78 16.17 -18.19
N SER A 68 12.81 16.01 -19.01
CA SER A 68 12.91 14.92 -19.98
C SER A 68 12.97 13.54 -19.30
N LEU A 69 13.55 13.45 -18.10
CA LEU A 69 13.64 12.20 -17.33
C LEU A 69 12.27 11.75 -16.84
N ALA A 70 11.39 12.70 -16.52
CA ALA A 70 10.01 12.40 -16.17
C ALA A 70 9.22 11.79 -17.34
N LEU A 71 9.50 12.25 -18.57
CA LEU A 71 8.90 11.68 -19.78
C LEU A 71 9.49 10.31 -20.14
N ALA A 72 10.81 10.16 -20.04
CA ALA A 72 11.50 8.88 -20.27
C ALA A 72 11.02 7.77 -19.32
N ASN A 73 10.80 8.10 -18.04
CA ASN A 73 10.23 7.14 -17.10
C ASN A 73 8.83 6.64 -17.51
N LYS A 74 8.02 7.42 -18.26
CA LYS A 74 6.73 6.92 -18.77
C LYS A 74 6.89 5.90 -19.90
N GLN A 75 7.97 5.97 -20.67
CA GLN A 75 8.32 4.93 -21.63
C GLN A 75 8.68 3.64 -20.89
N MET A 76 9.51 3.73 -19.85
CA MET A 76 9.90 2.58 -19.02
C MET A 76 8.68 1.95 -18.34
N ASP A 77 7.79 2.76 -17.77
CA ASP A 77 6.53 2.30 -17.16
C ASP A 77 5.68 1.50 -18.18
N LEU A 78 5.55 2.02 -19.41
CA LEU A 78 4.77 1.37 -20.47
C LEU A 78 5.43 0.06 -20.92
N GLN A 79 6.74 0.06 -21.14
CA GLN A 79 7.49 -1.15 -21.49
C GLN A 79 7.35 -2.23 -20.41
N ALA A 80 7.46 -1.85 -19.13
CA ALA A 80 7.26 -2.76 -18.02
C ALA A 80 5.82 -3.30 -17.97
N ALA A 81 4.82 -2.44 -18.23
CA ALA A 81 3.42 -2.86 -18.29
C ALA A 81 3.19 -3.91 -19.40
N PHE A 82 3.68 -3.68 -20.61
CA PHE A 82 3.61 -4.64 -21.71
C PHE A 82 4.32 -5.95 -21.36
N ARG A 83 5.56 -5.89 -20.86
CA ARG A 83 6.31 -7.09 -20.42
C ARG A 83 5.53 -7.91 -19.40
N ASN A 84 4.86 -7.24 -18.46
CA ASN A 84 4.06 -7.88 -17.43
C ASN A 84 2.78 -8.50 -17.98
N THR A 85 2.13 -7.89 -18.98
CA THR A 85 0.95 -8.45 -19.66
C THR A 85 1.27 -9.74 -20.40
N PHE A 86 2.45 -9.84 -21.04
CA PHE A 86 2.86 -11.01 -21.82
C PHE A 86 3.71 -12.03 -21.04
N SER A 87 4.05 -11.75 -19.79
CA SER A 87 4.82 -12.65 -18.93
C SER A 87 3.98 -13.84 -18.47
N LYS A 88 4.44 -15.08 -18.69
CA LYS A 88 3.72 -16.31 -18.28
C LYS A 88 3.33 -16.31 -16.79
N SER A 89 4.21 -15.88 -15.90
CA SER A 89 3.97 -15.85 -14.44
C SER A 89 3.06 -14.70 -14.00
N ARG A 90 3.02 -13.59 -14.75
CA ARG A 90 2.30 -12.36 -14.35
C ARG A 90 1.02 -12.09 -15.13
N LYS A 91 0.81 -12.75 -16.28
CA LYS A 91 -0.37 -12.59 -17.15
C LYS A 91 -1.69 -12.83 -16.40
N LYS A 92 -1.75 -13.82 -15.49
CA LYS A 92 -2.96 -14.12 -14.70
C LYS A 92 -3.36 -12.96 -13.76
N LYS A 93 -2.40 -12.14 -13.31
CA LYS A 93 -2.62 -11.02 -12.39
C LYS A 93 -2.71 -9.66 -13.08
N ASN A 94 -2.12 -9.52 -14.27
CA ASN A 94 -1.97 -8.25 -14.97
C ASN A 94 -2.67 -8.26 -16.33
N GLY A 95 -3.61 -7.33 -16.52
CA GLY A 95 -4.28 -7.11 -17.80
C GLY A 95 -3.46 -6.25 -18.78
N PHE A 96 -4.04 -5.99 -19.94
CA PHE A 96 -3.46 -5.09 -20.95
C PHE A 96 -3.38 -3.64 -20.41
N PRO A 97 -2.34 -2.85 -20.78
CA PRO A 97 -2.21 -1.46 -20.34
C PRO A 97 -3.40 -0.60 -20.75
N ARG A 98 -3.89 0.24 -19.83
CA ARG A 98 -5.04 1.13 -20.07
C ARG A 98 -4.62 2.59 -20.21
N PHE A 99 -5.40 3.36 -20.96
CA PHE A 99 -5.24 4.81 -21.05
C PHE A 99 -5.42 5.47 -19.68
N LYS A 100 -4.58 6.46 -19.39
CA LYS A 100 -4.61 7.23 -18.15
C LYS A 100 -5.61 8.38 -18.25
N SER A 101 -6.61 8.39 -17.36
CA SER A 101 -7.61 9.46 -17.24
C SER A 101 -7.04 10.69 -16.52
N ALA A 102 -7.41 11.90 -16.96
CA ALA A 102 -7.06 13.13 -16.25
C ALA A 102 -7.72 13.24 -14.86
N LYS A 103 -8.91 12.65 -14.71
CA LYS A 103 -9.74 12.74 -13.49
C LYS A 103 -9.36 11.69 -12.45
N HIS A 104 -8.99 10.48 -12.89
CA HIS A 104 -8.80 9.33 -12.00
C HIS A 104 -7.35 8.87 -11.84
N SER A 105 -6.43 9.26 -12.72
CA SER A 105 -5.04 8.81 -12.60
C SER A 105 -4.35 9.47 -11.41
N ARG A 106 -3.47 8.71 -10.75
CA ARG A 106 -2.57 9.25 -9.74
C ARG A 106 -1.74 10.38 -10.34
N LYS A 107 -1.75 11.53 -9.67
CA LYS A 107 -0.89 12.67 -10.00
C LYS A 107 0.52 12.39 -9.47
N SER A 108 1.34 11.77 -10.30
CA SER A 108 2.72 11.45 -9.93
C SER A 108 3.64 11.37 -11.15
N TYR A 109 4.91 11.70 -10.94
CA TYR A 109 5.98 11.45 -11.91
C TYR A 109 7.27 11.08 -11.18
N THR A 110 8.16 10.39 -11.88
CA THR A 110 9.43 9.88 -11.36
C THR A 110 10.57 10.50 -12.15
N ILE A 111 11.62 10.92 -11.45
CA ILE A 111 12.86 11.42 -12.01
C ILE A 111 13.97 10.47 -11.58
N ASN A 112 14.83 10.08 -12.52
CA ASN A 112 16.03 9.32 -12.19
C ASN A 112 17.16 10.27 -11.81
N ASN A 113 17.94 9.92 -10.79
CA ASN A 113 19.08 10.72 -10.42
C ASN A 113 20.20 10.49 -11.45
N GLN A 114 20.68 11.57 -12.07
CA GLN A 114 21.81 11.56 -12.99
C GLN A 114 22.88 12.47 -12.40
N LYS A 115 23.88 11.89 -11.74
CA LYS A 115 25.03 12.64 -11.18
C LYS A 115 24.60 13.86 -10.32
N GLY A 116 23.66 13.68 -9.39
CA GLY A 116 23.26 14.72 -8.43
C GLY A 116 22.16 15.68 -8.90
N THR A 117 21.40 15.32 -9.95
CA THR A 117 20.17 16.07 -10.31
C THR A 117 19.13 16.04 -9.19
N VAL A 118 19.14 14.98 -8.38
CA VAL A 118 18.35 14.87 -7.15
C VAL A 118 19.31 14.80 -5.96
N ALA A 119 19.15 15.71 -5.01
CA ALA A 119 19.96 15.76 -3.80
C ALA A 119 19.12 16.25 -2.61
N ILE A 120 19.44 15.74 -1.42
CA ILE A 120 18.93 16.29 -0.15
C ILE A 120 19.92 17.38 0.29
N LEU A 121 19.42 18.56 0.64
CA LEU A 121 20.21 19.72 1.02
C LEU A 121 19.77 20.22 2.40
N ASP A 122 20.74 20.49 3.26
CA ASP A 122 20.58 21.11 4.58
C ASP A 122 19.54 20.40 5.48
N ASN A 123 19.26 19.12 5.21
CA ASN A 123 18.17 18.35 5.81
C ASN A 123 16.78 19.04 5.79
N ARG A 124 16.59 20.01 4.90
CA ARG A 124 15.37 20.85 4.82
C ARG A 124 14.85 21.02 3.40
N TYR A 125 15.67 20.71 2.40
CA TYR A 125 15.33 20.88 1.00
C TYR A 125 15.68 19.65 0.19
N ILE A 126 14.96 19.46 -0.90
CA ILE A 126 15.30 18.48 -1.93
C ILE A 126 15.45 19.25 -3.25
N LYS A 127 16.63 19.14 -3.85
CA LYS A 127 16.93 19.65 -5.18
C LYS A 127 16.29 18.74 -6.23
N LEU A 128 15.58 19.36 -7.18
CA LEU A 128 14.97 18.68 -8.31
C LEU A 128 15.35 19.39 -9.62
N PRO A 129 15.51 18.66 -10.74
CA PRO A 129 15.74 19.27 -12.05
C PRO A 129 14.56 20.14 -12.46
N LYS A 130 14.85 21.31 -13.06
CA LYS A 130 13.91 22.36 -13.50
C LYS A 130 13.01 23.00 -12.43
N VAL A 131 12.83 22.36 -11.27
CA VAL A 131 12.01 22.86 -10.17
C VAL A 131 12.85 23.59 -9.12
N GLY A 132 14.14 23.25 -9.00
CA GLY A 132 15.05 23.84 -8.03
C GLY A 132 14.93 23.22 -6.65
N LYS A 133 15.19 24.00 -5.60
CA LYS A 133 15.14 23.55 -4.20
C LYS A 133 13.70 23.58 -3.69
N VAL A 134 13.17 22.43 -3.26
CA VAL A 134 11.82 22.30 -2.70
C VAL A 134 11.91 22.01 -1.20
N LYS A 135 11.21 22.78 -0.38
CA LYS A 135 11.18 22.56 1.08
C LYS A 135 10.58 21.19 1.41
N ALA A 136 11.24 20.44 2.29
CA ALA A 136 10.86 19.09 2.69
C ALA A 136 11.00 18.91 4.21
N VAL A 137 10.14 18.05 4.79
CA VAL A 137 10.30 17.60 6.17
C VAL A 137 11.04 16.27 6.15
N ILE A 138 12.36 16.36 6.36
CA ILE A 138 13.27 15.21 6.43
C ILE A 138 13.25 14.67 7.86
N HIS A 139 12.45 13.63 8.10
CA HIS A 139 12.27 13.01 9.41
C HIS A 139 13.10 11.72 9.58
N ARG A 140 13.83 11.32 8.53
CA ARG A 140 14.78 10.22 8.51
C ARG A 140 15.96 10.66 7.65
N ILE A 141 17.16 10.57 8.19
CA ILE A 141 18.38 10.92 7.49
C ILE A 141 18.97 9.58 6.98
N PRO A 142 19.20 9.43 5.67
CA PRO A 142 19.87 8.25 5.14
C PRO A 142 21.34 8.25 5.56
N ASP A 143 21.95 7.07 5.66
CA ASP A 143 23.38 6.95 5.96
C ASP A 143 24.23 7.46 4.78
N ASP A 144 25.48 7.84 5.04
CA ASP A 144 26.35 8.47 4.03
C ASP A 144 26.66 7.56 2.83
N ASN A 145 26.60 6.23 3.02
CA ASN A 145 26.80 5.24 1.96
C ASN A 145 25.54 4.99 1.10
N TRP A 146 24.42 5.66 1.36
CA TRP A 146 23.18 5.47 0.58
C TRP A 146 23.15 6.34 -0.67
N ILE A 147 23.04 5.70 -1.83
CA ILE A 147 23.03 6.37 -3.13
C ILE A 147 21.60 6.65 -3.57
N ILE A 148 21.28 7.90 -3.87
CA ILE A 148 19.97 8.27 -4.43
C ILE A 148 19.87 7.77 -5.88
N LYS A 149 18.91 6.90 -6.18
CA LYS A 149 18.64 6.38 -7.54
C LYS A 149 17.55 7.15 -8.28
N SER A 150 16.47 7.49 -7.59
CA SER A 150 15.34 8.21 -8.19
C SER A 150 14.50 8.92 -7.15
N ALA A 151 13.68 9.86 -7.61
CA ALA A 151 12.67 10.50 -6.79
C ALA A 151 11.32 10.52 -7.49
N THR A 152 10.27 10.12 -6.78
CA THR A 152 8.90 10.14 -7.28
C THR A 152 8.08 11.19 -6.54
N ILE A 153 7.65 12.24 -7.25
CA ILE A 153 6.79 13.29 -6.73
C ILE A 153 5.34 12.83 -6.92
N SER A 154 4.50 13.03 -5.91
CA SER A 154 3.08 12.75 -6.00
C SER A 154 2.23 13.79 -5.28
N GLN A 155 1.03 14.06 -5.81
CA GLN A 155 0.02 14.88 -5.18
C GLN A 155 -1.17 14.01 -4.76
N GLU A 156 -1.57 14.18 -3.51
CA GLU A 156 -2.69 13.47 -2.90
C GLU A 156 -3.98 14.28 -3.07
N SER A 157 -5.14 13.64 -2.87
CA SER A 157 -6.45 14.25 -3.16
C SER A 157 -6.81 15.43 -2.26
N ASP A 158 -6.16 15.57 -1.11
CA ASP A 158 -6.26 16.71 -0.20
C ASP A 158 -5.37 17.91 -0.61
N GLY A 159 -4.59 17.76 -1.68
CA GLY A 159 -3.69 18.78 -2.23
C GLY A 159 -2.25 18.70 -1.71
N LYS A 160 -1.96 17.79 -0.77
CA LYS A 160 -0.60 17.63 -0.23
C LYS A 160 0.30 16.92 -1.24
N TYR A 161 1.53 17.41 -1.36
CA TYR A 161 2.63 16.83 -2.12
C TYR A 161 3.55 15.97 -1.26
N TYR A 162 4.00 14.86 -1.82
CA TYR A 162 4.99 13.98 -1.21
C TYR A 162 6.03 13.63 -2.24
N ILE A 163 7.25 13.39 -1.77
CA ILE A 163 8.33 12.86 -2.58
C ILE A 163 8.81 11.55 -1.96
N SER A 164 8.92 10.51 -2.78
CA SER A 164 9.51 9.23 -2.41
C SER A 164 10.89 9.16 -3.03
N VAL A 165 11.93 9.25 -2.21
CA VAL A 165 13.32 9.15 -2.64
C VAL A 165 13.75 7.70 -2.51
N LEU A 166 14.18 7.10 -3.62
CA LEU A 166 14.69 5.73 -3.69
C LEU A 166 16.20 5.76 -3.49
N PHE A 167 16.66 5.03 -2.48
CA PHE A 167 18.06 4.84 -2.14
C PHE A 167 18.48 3.41 -2.47
N GLU A 168 19.72 3.26 -2.91
CA GLU A 168 20.43 2.00 -3.09
C GLU A 168 21.62 1.99 -2.15
N PHE A 169 21.78 0.92 -1.40
CA PHE A 169 22.86 0.76 -0.43
C PHE A 169 23.24 -0.71 -0.33
N GLU A 170 24.43 -0.96 0.21
CA GLU A 170 24.87 -2.31 0.53
C GLU A 170 24.16 -2.79 1.78
N LYS A 171 23.51 -3.95 1.70
CA LYS A 171 22.77 -4.50 2.83
C LYS A 171 23.80 -5.04 3.81
N VAL A 172 23.91 -4.43 4.98
CA VAL A 172 24.60 -5.05 6.10
C VAL A 172 23.81 -6.30 6.48
N GLU A 173 24.47 -7.47 6.45
CA GLU A 173 23.84 -8.71 6.88
C GLU A 173 23.47 -8.58 8.35
N ASN A 174 22.18 -8.79 8.63
CA ASN A 174 21.75 -8.93 10.00
C ASN A 174 22.21 -10.32 10.46
N ILE A 175 22.92 -10.41 11.58
CA ILE A 175 23.42 -11.66 12.16
C ILE A 175 22.50 -12.22 13.25
N TYR A 176 21.38 -11.54 13.50
CA TYR A 176 20.40 -12.01 14.47
C TYR A 176 19.83 -13.37 14.05
N ILE A 177 19.85 -14.31 14.99
CA ILE A 177 19.28 -15.65 14.85
C ILE A 177 17.97 -15.66 15.64
N ALA A 178 16.88 -16.00 14.96
CA ALA A 178 15.55 -15.99 15.58
C ALA A 178 15.38 -17.16 16.57
N ASP A 179 14.89 -16.86 17.77
CA ASP A 179 14.47 -17.86 18.75
C ASP A 179 13.08 -18.41 18.37
N LYS A 180 13.03 -19.68 17.99
CA LYS A 180 11.79 -20.35 17.59
C LYS A 180 10.80 -20.54 18.77
N THR A 181 11.26 -20.45 20.02
CA THR A 181 10.39 -20.54 21.20
C THR A 181 9.68 -19.21 21.47
N ASN A 182 10.26 -18.09 21.02
CA ASN A 182 9.66 -16.77 21.11
C ASN A 182 8.67 -16.51 19.96
N ALA A 183 7.52 -17.17 20.06
CA ALA A 183 6.53 -17.25 19.00
C ALA A 183 5.13 -16.80 19.44
N ILE A 184 4.35 -16.25 18.51
CA ILE A 184 2.96 -15.83 18.74
C ILE A 184 2.06 -16.24 17.57
N GLY A 185 0.88 -16.76 17.88
CA GLY A 185 -0.19 -17.01 16.89
C GLY A 185 -1.19 -15.86 16.87
N LEU A 186 -1.60 -15.42 15.68
CA LEU A 186 -2.62 -14.38 15.51
C LEU A 186 -3.79 -14.92 14.68
N ASP A 187 -4.95 -15.00 15.32
CA ASP A 187 -6.23 -15.27 14.65
C ASP A 187 -6.90 -13.96 14.21
N TYR A 188 -7.56 -13.97 13.05
CA TYR A 188 -8.21 -12.78 12.52
C TYR A 188 -9.52 -12.47 13.25
N ALA A 189 -9.64 -11.24 13.74
CA ALA A 189 -10.88 -10.73 14.31
C ALA A 189 -11.58 -9.76 13.35
N SER A 190 -12.82 -10.04 12.98
CA SER A 190 -13.64 -9.08 12.20
C SER A 190 -14.07 -7.87 13.02
N ASP A 191 -14.28 -8.07 14.32
CA ASP A 191 -14.52 -7.01 15.29
C ASP A 191 -13.24 -6.71 16.08
N GLY A 192 -12.26 -6.16 15.37
CA GLY A 192 -10.92 -5.88 15.90
C GLY A 192 -9.88 -6.00 14.79
N LEU A 193 -8.65 -6.35 15.17
CA LEU A 193 -7.57 -6.66 14.23
C LEU A 193 -7.18 -8.15 14.28
N TYR A 194 -6.88 -8.65 15.48
CA TYR A 194 -6.57 -10.05 15.74
C TYR A 194 -6.85 -10.39 17.21
N VAL A 195 -6.93 -11.68 17.52
CA VAL A 195 -6.77 -12.26 18.86
C VAL A 195 -5.47 -13.06 18.86
N ASP A 196 -4.61 -12.86 19.85
CA ASP A 196 -3.35 -13.60 19.97
C ASP A 196 -3.50 -14.89 20.80
N SER A 197 -2.48 -15.76 20.74
CA SER A 197 -2.45 -17.01 21.51
C SER A 197 -2.46 -16.81 23.03
N ASN A 198 -2.12 -15.62 23.52
CA ASN A 198 -2.19 -15.23 24.93
C ASN A 198 -3.57 -14.68 25.33
N GLY A 199 -4.49 -14.53 24.37
CA GLY A 199 -5.84 -13.98 24.57
C GLY A 199 -5.94 -12.46 24.49
N ASN A 200 -4.86 -11.74 24.15
CA ASN A 200 -4.94 -10.30 23.94
C ASN A 200 -5.56 -9.98 22.58
N VAL A 201 -6.21 -8.82 22.51
CA VAL A 201 -6.85 -8.31 21.29
C VAL A 201 -6.04 -7.14 20.75
N GLY A 202 -5.72 -7.13 19.46
CA GLY A 202 -4.83 -6.12 18.88
C GLY A 202 -5.37 -4.69 18.97
N THR A 203 -6.46 -4.37 18.26
CA THR A 203 -7.10 -3.05 18.36
C THR A 203 -8.57 -3.13 18.00
N ASN A 204 -9.39 -2.34 18.68
CA ASN A 204 -10.83 -2.23 18.41
C ASN A 204 -11.20 -0.86 17.82
N HIS A 205 -10.22 -0.06 17.39
CA HIS A 205 -10.48 1.23 16.77
C HIS A 205 -11.17 1.08 15.42
N LYS A 206 -12.31 1.76 15.26
CA LYS A 206 -13.09 1.80 14.03
C LYS A 206 -13.05 3.22 13.48
N TYR A 207 -11.86 3.68 13.07
CA TYR A 207 -11.60 5.08 12.69
C TYR A 207 -12.57 5.61 11.64
N TYR A 208 -13.02 4.77 10.70
CA TYR A 208 -14.04 5.20 9.73
C TYR A 208 -15.40 5.43 10.39
N ARG A 209 -15.81 4.54 11.31
CA ARG A 209 -17.08 4.69 12.07
C ARG A 209 -17.04 5.90 13.01
N GLU A 210 -15.94 6.09 13.73
CA GLU A 210 -15.71 7.24 14.61
C GLU A 210 -15.83 8.57 13.84
N SER A 211 -15.33 8.61 12.60
CA SER A 211 -15.41 9.80 11.74
C SER A 211 -16.65 9.85 10.84
N HIS A 212 -17.57 8.90 10.96
CA HIS A 212 -18.67 8.70 10.00
C HIS A 212 -19.59 9.92 9.93
N ASP A 213 -20.01 10.46 11.08
CA ASP A 213 -20.93 11.60 11.10
C ASP A 213 -20.34 12.86 10.49
N LYS A 214 -19.06 13.12 10.79
CA LYS A 214 -18.31 14.23 10.20
C LYS A 214 -18.18 14.07 8.69
N LEU A 215 -17.88 12.85 8.23
CA LEU A 215 -17.79 12.53 6.82
C LEU A 215 -19.14 12.67 6.12
N ALA A 216 -20.21 12.12 6.68
CA ALA A 216 -21.56 12.16 6.13
C ALA A 216 -22.08 13.60 6.03
N LYS A 217 -21.84 14.44 7.05
CA LYS A 217 -22.17 15.88 7.00
C LYS A 217 -21.41 16.58 5.86
N ALA A 218 -20.12 16.30 5.70
CA ALA A 218 -19.29 16.91 4.65
C ALA A 218 -19.70 16.45 3.25
N GLN A 219 -20.05 15.17 3.08
CA GLN A 219 -20.53 14.59 1.83
C GLN A 219 -21.92 15.12 1.44
N ARG A 220 -22.86 15.25 2.40
CA ARG A 220 -24.18 15.88 2.16
C ARG A 220 -24.06 17.33 1.69
N LYS A 221 -23.12 18.10 2.26
CA LYS A 221 -22.84 19.46 1.78
C LYS A 221 -22.29 19.44 0.34
N LEU A 222 -21.39 18.50 0.03
CA LEU A 222 -20.80 18.37 -1.31
C LEU A 222 -21.86 18.00 -2.37
N SER A 223 -22.79 17.10 -2.05
CA SER A 223 -23.81 16.64 -3.01
C SER A 223 -24.80 17.73 -3.39
N ARG A 224 -25.01 18.73 -2.53
CA ARG A 224 -25.89 19.88 -2.76
C ARG A 224 -25.21 21.03 -3.52
N MET A 225 -23.91 20.98 -3.77
CA MET A 225 -23.16 22.03 -4.46
C MET A 225 -23.17 21.84 -5.98
N GLN A 226 -23.19 22.95 -6.72
CA GLN A 226 -23.05 22.99 -8.18
C GLN A 226 -21.74 22.31 -8.63
N GLY A 227 -21.87 21.29 -9.47
CA GLY A 227 -20.76 20.42 -9.91
C GLY A 227 -20.80 19.02 -9.29
N SER A 228 -21.84 18.70 -8.52
CA SER A 228 -22.05 17.37 -7.94
C SER A 228 -22.64 16.39 -8.93
N LYS A 229 -23.43 16.86 -9.91
CA LYS A 229 -24.05 16.02 -10.92
C LYS A 229 -23.04 15.61 -11.99
N LYS A 230 -23.30 14.47 -12.62
CA LYS A 230 -22.51 13.98 -13.75
C LYS A 230 -22.68 14.97 -14.91
N GLN A 231 -21.56 15.34 -15.56
CA GLN A 231 -21.49 16.31 -16.67
C GLN A 231 -21.73 17.78 -16.30
N GLU A 232 -21.81 18.12 -15.01
CA GLU A 232 -21.88 19.51 -14.57
C GLU A 232 -20.48 20.09 -14.35
N ASP A 233 -20.30 21.37 -14.68
CA ASP A 233 -19.06 22.08 -14.40
C ASP A 233 -18.87 22.28 -12.91
N LYS A 234 -17.64 22.03 -12.46
CA LYS A 234 -17.32 22.07 -11.04
C LYS A 234 -17.08 23.50 -10.59
N SER A 235 -18.00 24.02 -9.78
CA SER A 235 -17.80 25.31 -9.13
C SER A 235 -16.56 25.31 -8.22
N ASN A 236 -15.97 26.49 -8.02
CA ASN A 236 -14.85 26.65 -7.08
C ASN A 236 -15.24 26.24 -5.65
N ASN A 237 -16.50 26.45 -5.26
CA ASN A 237 -17.04 26.04 -3.97
C ASN A 237 -17.12 24.52 -3.83
N TYR A 238 -17.57 23.83 -4.89
CA TYR A 238 -17.54 22.36 -4.93
C TYR A 238 -16.12 21.82 -4.77
N ILE A 239 -15.13 22.39 -5.48
CA ILE A 239 -13.73 21.95 -5.39
C ILE A 239 -13.18 22.18 -3.97
N LYS A 240 -13.49 23.33 -3.34
CA LYS A 240 -13.11 23.60 -1.94
C LYS A 240 -13.72 22.58 -0.98
N GLN A 241 -15.00 22.24 -1.15
CA GLN A 241 -15.68 21.25 -0.31
C GLN A 241 -15.16 19.83 -0.54
N LEU A 242 -14.88 19.45 -1.79
CA LEU A 242 -14.28 18.16 -2.13
C LEU A 242 -12.92 17.99 -1.44
N ARG A 243 -12.10 19.04 -1.40
CA ARG A 243 -10.83 19.03 -0.64
C ARG A 243 -11.07 18.79 0.85
N LYS A 244 -12.14 19.34 1.46
CA LYS A 244 -12.48 19.09 2.87
C LYS A 244 -12.86 17.62 3.09
N VAL A 245 -13.67 17.03 2.20
CA VAL A 245 -14.00 15.60 2.24
C VAL A 245 -12.73 14.74 2.11
N ASN A 246 -11.85 15.07 1.16
CA ASN A 246 -10.58 14.36 0.98
C ASN A 246 -9.65 14.47 2.20
N LYS A 247 -9.63 15.62 2.89
CA LYS A 247 -8.88 15.78 4.14
C LYS A 247 -9.40 14.85 5.25
N ILE A 248 -10.72 14.68 5.37
CA ILE A 248 -11.32 13.75 6.35
C ILE A 248 -10.93 12.31 6.01
N HIS A 249 -11.12 11.88 4.76
CA HIS A 249 -10.69 10.54 4.32
C HIS A 249 -9.19 10.30 4.57
N ARG A 250 -8.36 11.32 4.33
CA ARG A 250 -6.92 11.24 4.55
C ARG A 250 -6.57 11.11 6.03
N HIS A 251 -7.26 11.83 6.89
CA HIS A 251 -7.08 11.72 8.34
C HIS A 251 -7.39 10.30 8.83
N ILE A 252 -8.55 9.76 8.45
CA ILE A 252 -8.94 8.36 8.77
C ILE A 252 -7.88 7.37 8.28
N ALA A 253 -7.45 7.50 7.03
CA ALA A 253 -6.44 6.62 6.45
C ALA A 253 -5.09 6.71 7.19
N ASN A 254 -4.70 7.90 7.63
CA ASN A 254 -3.46 8.11 8.38
C ASN A 254 -3.55 7.58 9.81
N GLN A 255 -4.67 7.76 10.53
CA GLN A 255 -4.87 7.19 11.86
C GLN A 255 -4.78 5.66 11.81
N ARG A 256 -5.46 5.04 10.84
CA ARG A 256 -5.37 3.61 10.62
C ARG A 256 -3.95 3.16 10.31
N LEU A 257 -3.26 3.84 9.40
CA LEU A 257 -1.86 3.52 9.06
C LEU A 257 -0.94 3.62 10.28
N ASP A 258 -1.07 4.69 11.08
CA ASP A 258 -0.26 4.89 12.29
C ASP A 258 -0.47 3.76 13.30
N ASN A 259 -1.74 3.43 13.59
CA ASN A 259 -2.10 2.33 14.47
C ASN A 259 -1.51 0.99 14.02
N LEU A 260 -1.71 0.63 12.74
CA LEU A 260 -1.18 -0.63 12.20
C LEU A 260 0.35 -0.65 12.20
N HIS A 261 1.01 0.48 11.95
CA HIS A 261 2.46 0.56 12.03
C HIS A 261 2.97 0.41 13.46
N LYS A 262 2.28 0.93 14.48
CA LYS A 262 2.68 0.77 15.88
C LYS A 262 2.57 -0.69 16.29
N ILE A 263 1.40 -1.30 16.12
CA ILE A 263 1.13 -2.70 16.50
C ILE A 263 2.09 -3.66 15.77
N SER A 264 2.25 -3.53 14.45
CA SER A 264 3.18 -4.40 13.72
C SER A 264 4.65 -4.17 14.06
N THR A 265 5.03 -3.00 14.61
CA THR A 265 6.40 -2.78 15.10
C THR A 265 6.58 -3.43 16.46
N GLU A 266 5.60 -3.26 17.34
CA GLU A 266 5.59 -3.86 18.68
C GLU A 266 5.74 -5.38 18.59
N ILE A 267 4.89 -6.05 17.81
CA ILE A 267 4.97 -7.50 17.58
C ILE A 267 6.33 -7.91 17.00
N ALA A 268 6.82 -7.22 15.97
CA ALA A 268 8.10 -7.57 15.35
C ALA A 268 9.31 -7.33 16.27
N ASN A 269 9.17 -6.48 17.29
CA ASN A 269 10.19 -6.26 18.30
C ASN A 269 10.11 -7.34 19.40
N GLN A 270 8.91 -7.73 19.82
CA GLN A 270 8.70 -8.69 20.92
C GLN A 270 8.92 -10.15 20.50
N TYR A 271 8.45 -10.55 19.32
CA TYR A 271 8.42 -11.94 18.88
C TYR A 271 9.34 -12.18 17.68
N ASP A 272 9.83 -13.42 17.56
CA ASP A 272 10.74 -13.87 16.52
C ASP A 272 10.04 -14.73 15.47
N VAL A 273 8.96 -15.41 15.87
CA VAL A 273 8.07 -16.14 14.97
C VAL A 273 6.65 -15.64 15.15
N VAL A 274 6.02 -15.23 14.05
CA VAL A 274 4.62 -14.83 14.04
C VAL A 274 3.87 -15.77 13.09
N CYS A 275 2.89 -16.50 13.62
CA CYS A 275 2.06 -17.42 12.87
C CYS A 275 0.70 -16.78 12.60
N VAL A 276 0.24 -16.79 11.35
CA VAL A 276 -1.03 -16.20 10.94
C VAL A 276 -1.75 -17.11 9.95
N GLU A 277 -3.06 -17.01 9.84
CA GLU A 277 -3.81 -17.68 8.77
C GLU A 277 -3.63 -16.99 7.41
N ASN A 278 -3.56 -17.79 6.35
CA ASN A 278 -3.51 -17.31 4.97
C ASN A 278 -4.89 -16.90 4.44
N LEU A 279 -5.47 -15.86 5.04
CA LEU A 279 -6.81 -15.39 4.69
C LEU A 279 -6.83 -14.56 3.41
N ASN A 280 -7.80 -14.87 2.54
CA ASN A 280 -8.08 -14.05 1.37
C ASN A 280 -8.98 -12.86 1.75
N MET A 281 -8.36 -11.80 2.27
CA MET A 281 -9.05 -10.59 2.70
C MET A 281 -9.93 -9.96 1.61
N ARG A 282 -9.60 -10.16 0.32
CA ARG A 282 -10.42 -9.65 -0.79
C ARG A 282 -11.72 -10.42 -0.93
N SER A 283 -11.72 -11.75 -0.76
CA SER A 283 -12.96 -12.51 -0.78
C SER A 283 -13.82 -12.21 0.44
N MET A 284 -13.20 -12.02 1.61
CA MET A 284 -13.88 -11.69 2.86
C MET A 284 -14.48 -10.27 2.89
N ALA A 285 -13.93 -9.34 2.11
CA ALA A 285 -14.45 -7.98 1.98
C ALA A 285 -15.65 -7.85 1.01
N ASN A 286 -16.04 -8.92 0.31
CA ASN A 286 -17.14 -8.88 -0.65
C ASN A 286 -18.51 -8.73 0.05
N LYS A 287 -19.45 -8.10 -0.66
CA LYS A 287 -20.79 -7.73 -0.14
C LYS A 287 -21.64 -8.90 0.40
N GLY A 288 -21.33 -10.15 0.04
CA GLY A 288 -22.13 -11.32 0.43
C GLY A 288 -22.15 -11.63 1.94
N PHE A 289 -21.15 -11.17 2.70
CA PHE A 289 -21.01 -11.49 4.13
C PHE A 289 -21.48 -10.37 5.08
N GLY A 290 -22.02 -9.26 4.57
CA GLY A 290 -22.48 -8.12 5.42
C GLY A 290 -21.37 -7.35 6.15
N ASN A 291 -20.17 -7.93 6.31
CA ASN A 291 -19.04 -7.40 7.10
C ASN A 291 -18.02 -6.59 6.31
N GLY A 292 -18.23 -6.38 5.00
CA GLY A 292 -17.24 -5.72 4.13
C GLY A 292 -16.78 -4.34 4.61
N LYS A 293 -17.65 -3.56 5.29
CA LYS A 293 -17.26 -2.28 5.88
C LYS A 293 -16.31 -2.45 7.08
N ALA A 294 -16.55 -3.45 7.94
CA ALA A 294 -15.70 -3.72 9.11
C ALA A 294 -14.33 -4.29 8.69
N THR A 295 -14.35 -5.28 7.78
CA THR A 295 -13.14 -5.90 7.20
C THR A 295 -12.27 -4.90 6.43
N LEU A 296 -12.87 -3.90 5.77
CA LEU A 296 -12.09 -2.85 5.10
C LEU A 296 -11.63 -1.74 6.05
N ASP A 297 -12.27 -1.59 7.21
CA ASP A 297 -11.87 -0.62 8.22
C ASP A 297 -10.70 -1.14 9.06
N ASN A 298 -10.68 -2.43 9.44
CA ASN A 298 -9.61 -3.01 10.26
C ASN A 298 -8.22 -3.02 9.57
N GLY A 299 -8.19 -3.15 8.24
CA GLY A 299 -6.94 -3.08 7.47
C GLY A 299 -5.99 -4.27 7.67
N TYR A 300 -6.50 -5.46 8.06
CA TYR A 300 -5.66 -6.64 8.37
C TYR A 300 -4.69 -7.03 7.23
N GLY A 301 -5.10 -6.96 5.97
CA GLY A 301 -4.19 -7.23 4.84
C GLY A 301 -3.00 -6.26 4.74
N MET A 302 -3.20 -5.00 5.14
CA MET A 302 -2.10 -4.03 5.24
C MET A 302 -1.19 -4.35 6.43
N PHE A 303 -1.78 -4.74 7.55
CA PHE A 303 -1.06 -5.18 8.75
C PHE A 303 -0.14 -6.39 8.47
N LEU A 304 -0.65 -7.43 7.79
CA LEU A 304 0.16 -8.58 7.38
C LEU A 304 1.32 -8.19 6.48
N SER A 305 1.08 -7.30 5.51
CA SER A 305 2.15 -6.78 4.65
C SER A 305 3.21 -6.03 5.46
N MET A 306 2.82 -5.36 6.55
CA MET A 306 3.74 -4.67 7.44
C MET A 306 4.55 -5.60 8.31
N LEU A 307 3.92 -6.62 8.88
CA LEU A 307 4.62 -7.67 9.63
C LEU A 307 5.64 -8.37 8.73
N GLU A 308 5.26 -8.72 7.51
CA GLU A 308 6.12 -9.45 6.57
C GLU A 308 7.45 -8.74 6.31
N TYR A 309 7.43 -7.45 5.93
CA TYR A 309 8.69 -6.74 5.71
C TYR A 309 9.44 -6.45 7.02
N LYS A 310 8.75 -6.21 8.15
CA LYS A 310 9.41 -5.88 9.42
C LYS A 310 10.11 -7.07 10.06
N LEU A 311 9.52 -8.25 9.98
CA LEU A 311 10.11 -9.49 10.47
C LEU A 311 11.28 -9.87 9.55
N SER A 312 11.09 -9.82 8.23
CA SER A 312 12.15 -10.10 7.26
C SER A 312 13.35 -9.15 7.40
N ASP A 313 13.13 -7.85 7.63
CA ASP A 313 14.22 -6.88 7.90
C ASP A 313 15.02 -7.22 9.17
N ARG A 314 14.45 -8.00 10.10
CA ARG A 314 15.04 -8.40 11.39
C ARG A 314 15.55 -9.85 11.41
N ASN A 315 15.55 -10.56 10.27
CA ASN A 315 15.79 -12.02 10.20
C ASN A 315 14.85 -12.87 11.07
N LYS A 316 13.59 -12.43 11.17
CA LYS A 316 12.52 -13.12 11.91
C LYS A 316 11.51 -13.74 10.93
N TYR A 317 10.64 -14.61 11.43
CA TYR A 317 9.75 -15.42 10.60
C TYR A 317 8.29 -14.96 10.67
N LEU A 318 7.64 -14.86 9.51
CA LEU A 318 6.19 -14.80 9.38
C LEU A 318 5.71 -16.08 8.71
N VAL A 319 5.05 -16.96 9.46
CA VAL A 319 4.53 -18.23 8.96
C VAL A 319 3.05 -18.09 8.65
N LYS A 320 2.66 -18.48 7.44
CA LYS A 320 1.26 -18.43 6.98
C LYS A 320 0.70 -19.85 6.94
N VAL A 321 -0.18 -20.17 7.87
CA VAL A 321 -0.89 -21.46 7.95
C VAL A 321 -1.97 -21.52 6.87
N ASP A 322 -2.25 -22.72 6.35
CA ASP A 322 -3.28 -22.91 5.35
C ASP A 322 -4.66 -22.52 5.88
N LYS A 323 -5.45 -21.83 5.06
CA LYS A 323 -6.79 -21.33 5.42
C LYS A 323 -7.83 -22.44 5.67
N TRP A 324 -7.55 -23.67 5.26
CA TRP A 324 -8.42 -24.84 5.46
C TRP A 324 -8.06 -25.61 6.72
N PHE A 325 -6.96 -25.25 7.39
CA PHE A 325 -6.64 -25.79 8.70
C PHE A 325 -7.76 -25.42 9.68
N PRO A 326 -8.40 -26.40 10.36
CA PRO A 326 -9.59 -26.15 11.18
C PRO A 326 -9.22 -25.61 12.57
N SER A 327 -8.44 -24.52 12.62
CA SER A 327 -7.91 -23.86 13.82
C SER A 327 -8.96 -23.61 14.90
N SER A 328 -10.14 -23.12 14.52
CA SER A 328 -11.23 -22.80 15.44
C SER A 328 -12.08 -24.01 15.87
N GLN A 329 -11.93 -25.17 15.24
CA GLN A 329 -12.69 -26.38 15.55
C GLN A 329 -11.87 -27.41 16.33
N ILE A 330 -10.54 -27.38 16.25
CA ILE A 330 -9.68 -28.30 17.00
C ILE A 330 -9.51 -27.78 18.44
N CYS A 331 -9.65 -28.63 19.44
CA CYS A 331 -9.25 -28.31 20.80
C CYS A 331 -7.72 -28.28 20.89
N HIS A 332 -7.12 -27.14 21.25
CA HIS A 332 -5.65 -27.05 21.34
C HIS A 332 -5.05 -27.94 22.44
N CYS A 333 -5.84 -28.33 23.45
CA CYS A 333 -5.38 -29.14 24.58
C CYS A 333 -5.32 -30.64 24.24
N CYS A 334 -6.34 -31.18 23.56
CA CYS A 334 -6.45 -32.63 23.33
C CYS A 334 -6.53 -33.05 21.85
N GLY A 335 -6.61 -32.09 20.92
CA GLY A 335 -6.71 -32.36 19.48
C GLY A 335 -8.10 -32.78 18.99
N ALA A 336 -9.10 -32.91 19.88
CA ALA A 336 -10.46 -33.29 19.49
C ALA A 336 -11.07 -32.25 18.53
N LEU A 337 -11.80 -32.73 17.52
CA LEU A 337 -12.49 -31.88 16.55
C LEU A 337 -13.91 -31.59 17.05
N HIS A 338 -14.30 -30.32 17.04
CA HIS A 338 -15.60 -29.80 17.42
C HIS A 338 -16.28 -29.15 16.20
N PRO A 339 -17.03 -29.92 15.39
CA PRO A 339 -17.63 -29.42 14.15
C PRO A 339 -18.69 -28.34 14.35
N ASP A 340 -19.31 -28.29 15.53
CA ASP A 340 -20.27 -27.28 15.98
C ASP A 340 -19.65 -25.87 16.05
N MET A 341 -18.33 -25.76 16.22
CA MET A 341 -17.61 -24.48 16.15
C MET A 341 -17.65 -23.84 14.75
N LYS A 342 -18.14 -24.55 13.72
CA LYS A 342 -18.44 -23.92 12.42
C LYS A 342 -19.47 -22.81 12.54
N ASP A 343 -20.38 -22.90 13.52
CA ASP A 343 -21.31 -21.82 13.82
C ASP A 343 -20.55 -20.65 14.46
N LEU A 344 -20.62 -19.46 13.85
CA LEU A 344 -19.98 -18.24 14.33
C LEU A 344 -20.61 -17.71 15.62
N ALA A 345 -21.83 -18.12 15.95
CA ALA A 345 -22.48 -17.79 17.22
C ALA A 345 -21.79 -18.46 18.41
N ASN A 346 -21.11 -19.59 18.21
CA ASN A 346 -20.33 -20.27 19.23
C ASN A 346 -19.01 -19.52 19.45
N ARG A 347 -18.91 -18.80 20.58
CA ARG A 347 -17.77 -17.95 20.94
C ARG A 347 -16.88 -18.56 22.04
N LYS A 348 -17.35 -19.61 22.71
CA LYS A 348 -16.60 -20.37 23.72
C LYS A 348 -16.50 -21.81 23.28
N MET A 349 -15.31 -22.37 23.40
CA MET A 349 -15.05 -23.78 23.24
C MET A 349 -15.10 -24.45 24.60
N VAL A 350 -15.98 -25.44 24.73
CA VAL A 350 -16.06 -26.34 25.88
C VAL A 350 -15.76 -27.73 25.36
N CYS A 351 -14.69 -28.34 25.88
CA CYS A 351 -14.23 -29.65 25.44
C CYS A 351 -14.32 -30.67 26.57
N ASP A 352 -14.59 -31.93 26.22
CA ASP A 352 -14.69 -33.05 27.18
C ASP A 352 -13.37 -33.30 27.94
N CYS A 353 -12.23 -32.81 27.44
CA CYS A 353 -10.96 -32.81 28.17
C CYS A 353 -10.91 -31.81 29.35
N GLY A 354 -11.99 -31.06 29.59
CA GLY A 354 -12.10 -30.06 30.66
C GLY A 354 -11.72 -28.64 30.25
N LEU A 355 -11.23 -28.43 29.02
CA LEU A 355 -10.89 -27.10 28.51
C LEU A 355 -12.15 -26.25 28.30
N THR A 356 -12.15 -25.04 28.88
CA THR A 356 -13.11 -23.98 28.54
C THR A 356 -12.37 -22.70 28.19
N ILE A 357 -12.46 -22.25 26.94
CA ILE A 357 -11.68 -21.10 26.43
C ILE A 357 -12.46 -20.31 25.39
N ASN A 358 -12.06 -19.06 25.14
CA ASN A 358 -12.56 -18.31 23.99
C ASN A 358 -12.16 -18.99 22.69
N ARG A 359 -13.09 -19.08 21.73
CA ARG A 359 -12.87 -19.70 20.42
C ARG A 359 -11.71 -19.09 19.65
N ASP A 360 -11.63 -17.77 19.60
CA ASP A 360 -10.61 -17.07 18.79
C ASP A 360 -9.22 -17.25 19.42
N GLN A 361 -9.14 -17.28 20.76
CA GLN A 361 -7.88 -17.61 21.46
C GLN A 361 -7.46 -19.06 21.19
N ASN A 362 -8.39 -20.02 21.24
CA ASN A 362 -8.10 -21.40 20.88
C ASN A 362 -7.60 -21.53 19.44
N ALA A 363 -8.24 -20.82 18.50
CA ALA A 363 -7.80 -20.75 17.12
C ALA A 363 -6.37 -20.18 17.01
N ALA A 364 -6.08 -19.09 17.71
CA ALA A 364 -4.74 -18.48 17.73
C ALA A 364 -3.66 -19.43 18.27
N ILE A 365 -3.96 -20.22 19.31
CA ILE A 365 -3.04 -21.25 19.84
C ILE A 365 -2.82 -22.36 18.79
N ASN A 366 -3.87 -22.83 18.13
CA ASN A 366 -3.73 -23.84 17.08
C ASN A 366 -2.93 -23.33 15.86
N ILE A 367 -3.13 -22.07 15.47
CA ILE A 367 -2.36 -21.41 14.40
C ILE A 367 -0.88 -21.32 14.79
N LEU A 368 -0.58 -21.00 16.05
CA LEU A 368 0.78 -21.01 16.57
C LEU A 368 1.42 -22.39 16.43
N ASN A 369 0.76 -23.42 16.97
CA ASN A 369 1.25 -24.80 16.97
C ASN A 369 1.49 -25.31 15.55
N GLU A 370 0.53 -25.11 14.65
CA GLU A 370 0.65 -25.53 13.26
C GLU A 370 1.74 -24.74 12.52
N GLY A 371 1.86 -23.43 12.78
CA GLY A 371 2.92 -22.62 12.19
C GLY A 371 4.32 -23.04 12.65
N LEU A 372 4.48 -23.41 13.93
CA LEU A 372 5.73 -23.94 14.45
C LEU A 372 6.08 -25.30 13.84
N ARG A 373 5.08 -26.19 13.68
CA ARG A 373 5.25 -27.48 12.98
C ARG A 373 5.77 -27.25 11.55
N LEU A 374 5.11 -26.38 10.79
CA LEU A 374 5.53 -26.05 9.42
C LEU A 374 6.93 -25.44 9.37
N LEU A 375 7.30 -24.62 10.36
CA LEU A 375 8.64 -24.03 10.43
C LEU A 375 9.72 -25.08 10.74
N SER A 376 9.40 -26.12 11.52
CA SER A 376 10.33 -27.22 11.79
C SER A 376 10.54 -28.17 10.62
N GLU A 377 9.58 -28.28 9.68
CA GLU A 377 9.70 -29.14 8.50
C GLU A 377 10.56 -28.52 7.38
N VAL A 378 10.71 -27.19 7.39
CA VAL A 378 11.41 -26.43 6.34
C VAL A 378 12.84 -26.04 6.77
N ALA A 379 13.12 -26.03 8.07
CA ALA A 379 14.43 -25.74 8.65
C ALA A 379 15.28 -27.01 8.72
#